data_AF-A0A2I4CFS3-F1
#
_entry.id   AF-A0A2I4CFS3-F1
#
_cell.length_a   1.000
_cell.length_b   1.000
_cell.length_c   1.000
_cell.angle_alpha   90.00
_cell.angle_beta   90.00
_cell.angle_gamma   90.00
#
_symmetry.space_group_name_H-M   'P 1'
#
loop_
_entity.id
_entity.type
_entity.pdbx_description
1 polymer ?
#
loop_
_entity_poly.entity_id
_entity_poly.type
_entity_poly.pdbx_seq_one_letter_code
_entity_poly.pdbx_strand_id
1 'polypeptide(L)'
;MADEFSESLTPPVSPFPADSQCDLTPTRPPCFCCSEVKDDPTGALSTDGYIARGSLKRLLLSLDPAPAEYQADTVEIFGFLWVTETALVESTKLLFGLFRQTFYKLENLVKSNSNDFGKAGNLHYEAVDLRQQCVSFLQYVKVFLHRYLRPCGSQDADHSHPYEEREHQFPSALLEEVFSITLLTGRLKDLPASLQSAFSIQNHGKIFPPSWHLLHLHLDTHWSVLEILHALGQKMRGQVVYAHQFVNLTGENLTDTSLFEEHLCSLLCDLTGLAMSKYSKVRPTEALSSNHYLCPCTKELWILLMHLVECRNKTLHTESFWSYMTSLMRPLVSEKPTAELFSGLPSHCKDLLGFTWWLLTHLAMLGKYHSSGTVQSEKHLGDNWAFVGELLKLTCSPVGGLAEEQVRMHVHCCLSLSLLWEPSTAAVSTLWDYYSKNLNASLTVPWLGLSGLGTVCKTPLALLEQARSCCSPSPLHSAGHTQLYRSANSFHIFLRVLALCLSQDRAGGVRQRQIKGR
;
A
#
# COMPACT_ATOMS: atom_id res chain seq x y z
N MET A 1 -26.21 53.81 -52.71
CA MET A 1 -26.82 53.34 -51.47
C MET A 1 -26.45 51.87 -51.33
N ALA A 2 -25.70 51.57 -50.26
CA ALA A 2 -25.60 50.34 -49.48
C ALA A 2 -25.82 48.95 -50.12
N ASP A 3 -24.80 48.12 -49.89
CA ASP A 3 -24.79 46.76 -49.35
C ASP A 3 -24.71 45.50 -50.24
N GLU A 4 -23.51 44.92 -50.14
CA GLU A 4 -23.08 43.52 -50.14
C GLU A 4 -24.13 42.47 -49.73
N PHE A 5 -24.17 41.33 -50.41
CA PHE A 5 -24.35 40.03 -49.77
C PHE A 5 -23.60 38.93 -50.55
N SER A 6 -22.71 38.26 -49.84
CA SER A 6 -21.81 37.19 -50.27
C SER A 6 -22.51 35.84 -50.42
N GLU A 7 -22.14 35.09 -51.46
CA GLU A 7 -22.50 33.68 -51.64
C GLU A 7 -21.87 32.78 -50.56
N SER A 8 -22.71 32.19 -49.71
CA SER A 8 -22.34 31.12 -48.79
C SER A 8 -22.53 29.77 -49.48
N LEU A 9 -21.42 29.06 -49.72
CA LEU A 9 -21.38 27.67 -50.18
C LEU A 9 -21.24 26.71 -48.99
N THR A 10 -22.31 26.52 -48.22
CA THR A 10 -22.46 25.35 -47.33
C THR A 10 -23.91 24.86 -47.35
N PRO A 11 -24.14 23.53 -47.42
CA PRO A 11 -25.49 22.99 -47.39
C PRO A 11 -26.12 23.15 -45.99
N PRO A 12 -27.46 23.23 -45.88
CA PRO A 12 -28.12 23.47 -44.60
C PRO A 12 -27.98 22.26 -43.67
N VAL A 13 -27.69 22.54 -42.40
CA VAL A 13 -27.56 21.56 -41.33
C VAL A 13 -28.91 20.90 -41.03
N SER A 14 -28.93 19.57 -40.97
CA SER A 14 -30.11 18.75 -40.65
C SER A 14 -30.52 18.93 -39.17
N PRO A 15 -31.83 18.97 -38.84
CA PRO A 15 -32.29 19.12 -37.46
C PRO A 15 -32.36 17.74 -36.79
N PHE A 16 -31.21 17.26 -36.31
CA PHE A 16 -31.18 16.23 -35.26
C PHE A 16 -30.54 16.84 -34.02
N PRO A 17 -31.13 16.68 -32.83
CA PRO A 17 -30.59 17.27 -31.61
C PRO A 17 -29.25 16.58 -31.32
N ALA A 18 -28.17 17.37 -31.32
CA ALA A 18 -26.88 16.97 -30.79
C ALA A 18 -26.98 16.90 -29.26
N ASP A 19 -27.70 15.91 -28.75
CA ASP A 19 -27.59 15.55 -27.34
C ASP A 19 -26.24 14.84 -27.12
N SER A 20 -25.45 15.41 -26.20
CA SER A 20 -24.21 14.88 -25.59
C SER A 20 -22.88 15.02 -26.36
N GLN A 21 -22.55 16.22 -26.83
CA GLN A 21 -21.18 16.70 -26.57
C GLN A 21 -21.14 17.28 -25.15
N CYS A 22 -20.96 16.40 -24.16
CA CYS A 22 -20.33 16.84 -22.92
C CYS A 22 -19.00 17.45 -23.31
N ASP A 23 -18.79 18.73 -22.99
CA ASP A 23 -17.46 19.30 -22.88
C ASP A 23 -16.59 18.30 -22.09
N LEU A 24 -15.67 17.64 -22.79
CA LEU A 24 -14.75 16.68 -22.19
C LEU A 24 -13.80 17.49 -21.31
N THR A 25 -14.19 17.73 -20.06
CA THR A 25 -13.23 18.15 -19.03
C THR A 25 -12.06 17.17 -19.10
N PRO A 26 -10.82 17.64 -19.27
CA PRO A 26 -9.67 16.75 -19.40
C PRO A 26 -9.67 15.78 -18.22
N THR A 27 -9.57 14.49 -18.53
CA THR A 27 -9.55 13.45 -17.51
C THR A 27 -8.36 13.71 -16.59
N ARG A 28 -8.62 13.92 -15.30
CA ARG A 28 -7.54 14.12 -14.34
C ARG A 28 -6.81 12.78 -14.13
N PRO A 29 -5.47 12.79 -14.02
CA PRO A 29 -4.71 11.60 -13.65
C PRO A 29 -5.18 11.05 -12.30
N PRO A 30 -5.04 9.73 -12.08
CA PRO A 30 -5.38 9.11 -10.81
C PRO A 30 -4.52 9.70 -9.68
N CYS A 31 -5.13 9.88 -8.51
CA CYS A 31 -4.42 10.37 -7.33
C CYS A 31 -5.06 9.86 -6.04
N PHE A 32 -4.31 9.87 -4.95
CA PHE A 32 -4.81 9.43 -3.65
C PHE A 32 -5.86 10.39 -3.09
N CYS A 33 -7.11 9.94 -2.93
CA CYS A 33 -8.17 10.78 -2.39
C CYS A 33 -9.03 10.02 -1.37
N CYS A 34 -9.11 10.52 -0.14
CA CYS A 34 -9.97 9.95 0.91
C CYS A 34 -11.22 10.79 1.21
N SER A 35 -11.61 11.70 0.31
CA SER A 35 -12.73 12.62 0.53
C SER A 35 -14.12 11.99 0.46
N GLU A 36 -14.26 10.88 -0.29
CA GLU A 36 -15.57 10.31 -0.66
C GLU A 36 -15.93 9.01 0.09
N VAL A 37 -15.03 8.49 0.92
CA VAL A 37 -15.22 7.19 1.55
C VAL A 37 -16.18 7.35 2.74
N LYS A 38 -17.45 6.95 2.55
CA LYS A 38 -18.41 6.72 3.64
C LYS A 38 -17.84 5.67 4.60
N ASP A 39 -18.27 5.72 5.87
CA ASP A 39 -17.99 4.71 6.91
C ASP A 39 -18.61 3.34 6.54
N ASP A 40 -18.16 2.74 5.45
CA ASP A 40 -18.54 1.40 5.05
C ASP A 40 -17.52 0.41 5.66
N PRO A 41 -17.97 -0.57 6.47
CA PRO A 41 -17.08 -1.56 7.08
C PRO A 41 -16.28 -2.38 6.05
N THR A 42 -16.70 -2.41 4.78
CA THR A 42 -15.98 -3.04 3.66
C THR A 42 -14.80 -2.19 3.13
N GLY A 43 -14.73 -0.91 3.46
CA GLY A 43 -13.62 -0.01 3.11
C GLY A 43 -13.42 0.14 1.60
N ALA A 44 -14.45 0.59 0.88
CA ALA A 44 -14.33 0.86 -0.55
C ALA A 44 -13.15 1.80 -0.86
N LEU A 45 -12.41 1.48 -1.92
CA LEU A 45 -11.35 2.35 -2.44
C LEU A 45 -11.97 3.54 -3.18
N SER A 46 -11.23 4.63 -3.26
CA SER A 46 -11.68 5.83 -3.98
C SER A 46 -11.82 5.55 -5.48
N THR A 47 -12.87 6.08 -6.11
CA THR A 47 -13.10 6.01 -7.55
C THR A 47 -12.05 6.78 -8.36
N ASP A 48 -11.40 7.76 -7.73
CA ASP A 48 -10.29 8.53 -8.32
C ASP A 48 -8.92 7.93 -8.03
N GLY A 49 -8.85 6.88 -7.21
CA GLY A 49 -7.63 6.18 -6.87
C GLY A 49 -7.00 5.42 -8.04
N TYR A 50 -5.72 5.10 -7.90
CA TYR A 50 -4.92 4.34 -8.87
C TYR A 50 -5.51 2.97 -9.21
N ILE A 51 -6.13 2.30 -8.23
CA ILE A 51 -6.71 0.97 -8.43
C ILE A 51 -8.03 1.07 -9.23
N ALA A 52 -8.95 1.96 -8.81
CA ALA A 52 -10.26 2.10 -9.47
C ALA A 52 -10.14 2.64 -10.91
N ARG A 53 -9.19 3.55 -11.16
CA ARG A 53 -8.86 4.07 -12.49
C ARG A 53 -8.03 3.09 -13.35
N GLY A 54 -7.78 1.88 -12.85
CA GLY A 54 -7.06 0.82 -13.57
C GLY A 54 -5.57 1.10 -13.80
N SER A 55 -4.99 2.09 -13.12
CA SER A 55 -3.57 2.45 -13.24
C SER A 55 -2.66 1.28 -12.85
N LEU A 56 -2.97 0.63 -11.71
CA LEU A 56 -2.22 -0.54 -11.26
C LEU A 56 -2.25 -1.65 -12.31
N LYS A 57 -3.44 -2.02 -12.80
CA LYS A 57 -3.57 -3.08 -13.81
C LYS A 57 -2.75 -2.78 -15.07
N ARG A 58 -2.75 -1.52 -15.53
CA ARG A 58 -1.97 -1.09 -16.70
C ARG A 58 -0.47 -1.17 -16.43
N LEU A 59 -0.01 -0.73 -15.26
CA LEU A 59 1.39 -0.86 -14.83
C LEU A 59 1.85 -2.33 -14.84
N LEU A 60 1.11 -3.22 -14.17
CA LEU A 60 1.48 -4.64 -14.06
C LEU A 60 1.51 -5.36 -15.42
N LEU A 61 0.66 -4.93 -16.37
CA LEU A 61 0.60 -5.48 -17.71
C LEU A 61 1.51 -4.74 -18.71
N SER A 62 2.30 -3.75 -18.25
CA SER A 62 3.13 -2.91 -19.11
C SER A 62 2.34 -2.25 -20.27
N LEU A 63 1.13 -1.78 -19.97
CA LEU A 63 0.27 -1.05 -20.89
C LEU A 63 0.46 0.47 -20.76
N ASP A 64 -0.07 1.21 -21.72
CA ASP A 64 -0.03 2.67 -21.73
C ASP A 64 -0.58 3.29 -20.41
N PRO A 65 0.20 4.13 -19.72
CA PRO A 65 -0.21 4.78 -18.48
C PRO A 65 -1.36 5.78 -18.61
N ALA A 66 -1.65 6.33 -19.79
CA ALA A 66 -2.80 7.20 -20.02
C ALA A 66 -3.19 7.24 -21.51
N PRO A 67 -3.82 6.17 -22.05
CA PRO A 67 -4.02 6.01 -23.50
C PRO A 67 -4.84 7.13 -24.16
N ALA A 68 -5.70 7.82 -23.40
CA ALA A 68 -6.53 8.92 -23.90
C ALA A 68 -5.89 10.31 -23.71
N GLU A 69 -4.76 10.41 -22.99
CA GLU A 69 -4.11 11.68 -22.66
C GLU A 69 -2.78 11.82 -23.42
N TYR A 70 -2.27 13.05 -23.54
CA TYR A 70 -0.98 13.36 -24.17
C TYR A 70 -0.86 12.88 -25.63
N GLN A 71 -1.94 12.97 -26.40
CA GLN A 71 -1.97 12.61 -27.83
C GLN A 71 -1.62 13.79 -28.75
N ALA A 72 -1.72 15.02 -28.25
CA ALA A 72 -1.39 16.22 -29.03
C ALA A 72 0.14 16.43 -29.11
N ASP A 73 0.58 17.12 -30.16
CA ASP A 73 1.99 17.49 -30.38
C ASP A 73 2.54 18.35 -29.24
N THR A 74 1.66 19.09 -28.55
CA THR A 74 2.02 19.88 -27.39
C THR A 74 1.22 19.50 -26.14
N VAL A 75 1.87 19.69 -24.99
CA VAL A 75 1.32 19.45 -23.65
C VAL A 75 1.57 20.66 -22.78
N GLU A 76 0.56 21.07 -22.00
CA GLU A 76 0.71 22.09 -20.98
C GLU A 76 1.23 21.47 -19.67
N ILE A 77 2.37 21.95 -19.18
CA ILE A 77 2.97 21.51 -17.93
C ILE A 77 3.44 22.75 -17.15
N PHE A 78 2.95 22.89 -15.91
CA PHE A 78 3.22 24.03 -15.03
C PHE A 78 2.91 25.40 -15.67
N GLY A 79 1.88 25.47 -16.53
CA GLY A 79 1.46 26.69 -17.22
C GLY A 79 2.27 27.04 -18.47
N PHE A 80 3.13 26.14 -18.94
CA PHE A 80 3.94 26.31 -20.15
C PHE A 80 3.59 25.23 -21.19
N LEU A 81 3.62 25.60 -22.47
CA LEU A 81 3.46 24.66 -23.58
C LEU A 81 4.79 24.01 -23.95
N TRP A 82 4.78 22.69 -24.04
CA TRP A 82 5.94 21.86 -24.35
C TRP A 82 5.66 20.94 -25.52
N VAL A 83 6.68 20.57 -26.30
CA VAL A 83 6.56 19.51 -27.31
C VAL A 83 6.48 18.16 -26.58
N THR A 84 5.37 17.45 -26.76
CA THR A 84 5.03 16.25 -25.96
C THR A 84 6.07 15.14 -26.07
N GLU A 85 6.69 14.96 -27.24
CA GLU A 85 7.62 13.84 -27.50
C GLU A 85 9.06 14.14 -27.10
N THR A 86 9.45 15.42 -26.93
CA THR A 86 10.86 15.81 -26.73
C THR A 86 11.13 16.51 -25.41
N ALA A 87 10.11 17.08 -24.76
CA ALA A 87 10.32 18.01 -23.66
C ALA A 87 11.05 17.40 -22.45
N LEU A 88 10.84 16.12 -22.13
CA LEU A 88 11.59 15.49 -21.04
C LEU A 88 13.07 15.32 -21.35
N VAL A 89 13.45 15.05 -22.60
CA VAL A 89 14.85 14.90 -23.01
C VAL A 89 15.53 16.26 -23.12
N GLU A 90 14.84 17.26 -23.65
CA GLU A 90 15.42 18.59 -23.86
C GLU A 90 15.51 19.42 -22.58
N SER A 91 14.54 19.24 -21.67
CA SER A 91 14.33 20.13 -20.52
C SER A 91 14.14 19.39 -19.20
N THR A 92 14.79 18.23 -19.02
CA THR A 92 14.68 17.39 -17.81
C THR A 92 14.85 18.21 -16.52
N LYS A 93 16.00 18.89 -16.36
CA LYS A 93 16.32 19.66 -15.14
C LYS A 93 15.33 20.80 -14.88
N LEU A 94 14.85 21.45 -15.95
CA LEU A 94 13.90 22.56 -15.84
C LEU A 94 12.52 22.07 -15.41
N LEU A 95 12.00 21.01 -16.04
CA LEU A 95 10.70 20.43 -15.71
C LEU A 95 10.66 19.90 -14.27
N PHE A 96 11.70 19.19 -13.83
CA PHE A 96 11.81 18.76 -12.43
C PHE A 96 12.06 19.93 -11.46
N GLY A 97 12.72 21.00 -11.93
CA GLY A 97 12.82 22.26 -11.19
C GLY A 97 11.46 22.93 -10.95
N LEU A 98 10.59 22.95 -11.96
CA LEU A 98 9.22 23.47 -11.84
C LEU A 98 8.36 22.59 -10.91
N PHE A 99 8.54 21.27 -10.94
CA PHE A 99 7.93 20.36 -9.96
C PHE A 99 8.34 20.73 -8.53
N ARG A 100 9.65 20.86 -8.25
CA ARG A 100 10.16 21.26 -6.94
C ARG A 100 9.59 22.60 -6.49
N GLN A 101 9.56 23.59 -7.39
CA GLN A 101 9.02 24.90 -7.10
C GLN A 101 7.53 24.83 -6.72
N THR A 102 6.74 24.05 -7.46
CA THR A 102 5.30 23.87 -7.23
C THR A 102 5.05 23.12 -5.92
N PHE A 103 5.87 22.12 -5.61
CA PHE A 103 5.85 21.42 -4.33
C PHE A 103 6.12 22.39 -3.16
N TYR A 104 7.17 23.21 -3.24
CA TYR A 104 7.48 24.20 -2.21
C TYR A 104 6.41 25.29 -2.07
N LYS A 105 5.74 25.69 -3.15
CA LYS A 105 4.58 26.59 -3.07
C LYS A 105 3.49 25.99 -2.19
N LEU A 106 3.15 24.71 -2.40
CA LEU A 106 2.16 24.02 -1.58
C LEU A 106 2.62 23.88 -0.12
N GLU A 107 3.89 23.58 0.12
CA GLU A 107 4.46 23.54 1.46
C GLU A 107 4.38 24.91 2.17
N ASN A 108 4.65 25.99 1.44
CA ASN A 108 4.55 27.35 1.98
C ASN A 108 3.10 27.75 2.28
N LEU A 109 2.11 27.27 1.51
CA LEU A 109 0.70 27.45 1.85
C LEU A 109 0.34 26.80 3.18
N VAL A 110 0.90 25.62 3.48
CA VAL A 110 0.72 24.96 4.79
C VAL A 110 1.35 25.78 5.92
N LYS A 111 2.54 26.35 5.70
CA LYS A 111 3.25 27.16 6.69
C LYS A 111 2.56 28.52 6.95
N SER A 112 1.94 29.08 5.92
CA SER A 112 1.27 30.39 5.96
C SER A 112 -0.13 30.36 6.60
N ASN A 113 -0.46 29.29 7.34
CA ASN A 113 -1.78 28.99 7.86
C ASN A 113 -2.39 30.16 8.64
N SER A 114 -3.20 30.99 7.96
CA SER A 114 -3.96 32.05 8.61
C SER A 114 -5.20 31.42 9.23
N ASN A 115 -5.47 31.67 10.52
CA ASN A 115 -6.70 31.26 11.22
C ASN A 115 -7.97 31.98 10.69
N ASP A 116 -7.92 32.54 9.48
CA ASP A 116 -8.98 33.28 8.83
C ASP A 116 -9.84 32.32 7.98
N PHE A 117 -10.94 31.85 8.59
CA PHE A 117 -11.90 30.95 7.95
C PHE A 117 -12.47 31.51 6.63
N GLY A 118 -12.45 32.84 6.43
CA GLY A 118 -12.91 33.47 5.18
C GLY A 118 -12.05 33.14 3.95
N LYS A 119 -10.80 32.71 4.15
CA LYS A 119 -9.85 32.35 3.08
C LYS A 119 -9.74 30.84 2.82
N ALA A 120 -10.40 30.01 3.63
CA ALA A 120 -10.26 28.56 3.57
C ALA A 120 -10.61 27.96 2.19
N GLY A 121 -11.63 28.51 1.52
CA GLY A 121 -12.01 28.09 0.17
C GLY A 121 -10.93 28.39 -0.87
N ASN A 122 -10.38 29.60 -0.87
CA ASN A 122 -9.32 30.00 -1.82
C ASN A 122 -8.06 29.16 -1.61
N LEU A 123 -7.64 28.97 -0.35
CA LEU A 123 -6.49 28.13 -0.01
C LEU A 123 -6.69 26.68 -0.43
N HIS A 124 -7.92 26.17 -0.33
CA HIS A 124 -8.25 24.82 -0.80
C HIS A 124 -8.05 24.69 -2.32
N TYR A 125 -8.65 25.59 -3.12
CA TYR A 125 -8.56 25.50 -4.58
C TYR A 125 -7.14 25.73 -5.10
N GLU A 126 -6.39 26.65 -4.49
CA GLU A 126 -4.97 26.85 -4.80
C GLU A 126 -4.15 25.59 -4.49
N ALA A 127 -4.40 24.94 -3.35
CA ALA A 127 -3.73 23.71 -2.99
C ALA A 127 -4.13 22.51 -3.90
N VAL A 128 -5.39 22.45 -4.35
CA VAL A 128 -5.85 21.48 -5.36
C VAL A 128 -5.07 21.66 -6.65
N ASP A 129 -4.97 22.90 -7.15
CA ASP A 129 -4.31 23.21 -8.41
C ASP A 129 -2.82 22.85 -8.36
N LEU A 130 -2.10 23.30 -7.33
CA LEU A 130 -0.68 22.97 -7.14
C LEU A 130 -0.43 21.46 -7.08
N ARG A 131 -1.27 20.73 -6.32
CA ARG A 131 -1.18 19.27 -6.26
C ARG A 131 -1.45 18.64 -7.62
N GLN A 132 -2.46 19.11 -8.34
CA GLN A 132 -2.84 18.57 -9.65
C GLN A 132 -1.73 18.80 -10.69
N GLN A 133 -1.07 19.95 -10.68
CA GLN A 133 0.08 20.21 -11.55
C GLN A 133 1.21 19.21 -11.29
N CYS A 134 1.54 18.94 -10.03
CA CYS A 134 2.55 17.95 -9.66
C CYS A 134 2.17 16.52 -10.10
N VAL A 135 0.94 16.08 -9.84
CA VAL A 135 0.47 14.73 -10.24
C VAL A 135 0.43 14.59 -11.76
N SER A 136 0.00 15.62 -12.49
CA SER A 136 -0.05 15.62 -13.96
C SER A 136 1.34 15.57 -14.57
N PHE A 137 2.32 16.25 -13.97
CA PHE A 137 3.72 16.11 -14.39
C PHE A 137 4.26 14.69 -14.17
N LEU A 138 4.03 14.10 -13.00
CA LEU A 138 4.46 12.72 -12.72
C LEU A 138 3.78 11.70 -13.66
N GLN A 139 2.51 11.94 -14.00
CA GLN A 139 1.80 11.15 -15.01
C GLN A 139 2.45 11.28 -16.39
N TYR A 140 2.78 12.51 -16.80
CA TYR A 140 3.48 12.77 -18.06
C TYR A 140 4.82 12.03 -18.12
N VAL A 141 5.62 12.01 -17.05
CA VAL A 141 6.87 11.23 -17.01
C VAL A 141 6.63 9.75 -17.31
N LYS A 142 5.61 9.14 -16.69
CA LYS A 142 5.25 7.73 -16.94
C LYS A 142 4.82 7.49 -18.38
N VAL A 143 3.99 8.37 -18.95
CA VAL A 143 3.54 8.29 -20.34
C VAL A 143 4.72 8.43 -21.30
N PHE A 144 5.62 9.37 -21.04
CA PHE A 144 6.82 9.58 -21.85
C PHE A 144 7.71 8.34 -21.87
N LEU A 145 8.00 7.76 -20.70
CA LEU A 145 8.76 6.52 -20.60
C LEU A 145 8.12 5.39 -21.41
N HIS A 146 6.80 5.27 -21.36
CA HIS A 146 6.09 4.23 -22.09
C HIS A 146 6.09 4.46 -23.61
N ARG A 147 5.84 5.68 -24.09
CA ARG A 147 5.62 5.97 -25.52
C ARG A 147 6.88 6.34 -26.28
N TYR A 148 7.74 7.16 -25.67
CA TYR A 148 8.78 7.88 -26.39
C TYR A 148 10.19 7.39 -26.05
N LEU A 149 10.42 6.87 -24.83
CA LEU A 149 11.73 6.30 -24.50
C LEU A 149 12.00 5.02 -25.32
N ARG A 150 13.06 5.07 -26.14
CA ARG A 150 13.59 3.94 -26.90
C ARG A 150 14.73 3.26 -26.13
N PRO A 151 14.79 1.92 -26.10
CA PRO A 151 15.97 1.21 -25.60
C PRO A 151 17.18 1.52 -26.49
N CYS A 152 18.37 1.71 -25.91
CA CYS A 152 19.61 1.86 -26.69
C CYS A 152 19.83 0.66 -27.61
N GLY A 153 19.78 0.88 -28.92
CA GLY A 153 20.22 -0.07 -29.94
C GLY A 153 21.75 -0.09 -30.07
N SER A 154 22.30 -1.16 -30.65
CA SER A 154 23.74 -1.25 -30.95
C SER A 154 24.19 -0.05 -31.79
N GLN A 155 25.19 0.65 -31.28
CA GLN A 155 25.76 1.89 -31.79
C GLN A 155 26.40 1.68 -33.17
N ASP A 156 25.80 2.22 -34.23
CA ASP A 156 26.53 2.54 -35.47
C ASP A 156 27.13 3.94 -35.28
N ALA A 157 28.46 4.01 -35.24
CA ALA A 157 29.22 5.07 -34.60
C ALA A 157 29.54 6.30 -35.47
N ASP A 158 28.90 6.49 -36.62
CA ASP A 158 29.22 7.61 -37.51
C ASP A 158 28.03 8.58 -37.63
N HIS A 159 28.10 9.64 -36.80
CA HIS A 159 27.24 10.84 -36.78
C HIS A 159 25.91 10.75 -36.00
N SER A 160 25.97 10.69 -34.66
CA SER A 160 24.80 10.90 -33.82
C SER A 160 24.37 12.38 -33.80
N HIS A 161 23.08 12.64 -34.07
CA HIS A 161 22.50 13.98 -33.95
C HIS A 161 22.54 14.44 -32.47
N PRO A 162 22.74 15.74 -32.14
CA PRO A 162 22.86 16.20 -30.75
C PRO A 162 21.67 15.84 -29.84
N TYR A 163 20.48 15.68 -30.42
CA TYR A 163 19.30 15.19 -29.71
C TYR A 163 19.43 13.71 -29.32
N GLU A 164 19.97 12.87 -30.21
CA GLU A 164 20.17 11.45 -29.94
C GLU A 164 21.13 11.27 -28.78
N GLU A 165 22.22 12.06 -28.71
CA GLU A 165 23.14 12.03 -27.57
C GLU A 165 22.42 12.33 -26.24
N ARG A 166 21.51 13.31 -26.22
CA ARG A 166 20.70 13.63 -25.04
C ARG A 166 19.71 12.51 -24.71
N GLU A 167 19.11 11.90 -25.71
CA GLU A 167 18.19 10.76 -25.53
C GLU A 167 18.92 9.57 -24.90
N HIS A 168 20.16 9.29 -25.30
CA HIS A 168 20.99 8.24 -24.69
C HIS A 168 21.36 8.55 -23.23
N GLN A 169 21.57 9.83 -22.89
CA GLN A 169 21.89 10.26 -21.52
C GLN A 169 20.66 10.40 -20.62
N PHE A 170 19.46 10.48 -21.21
CA PHE A 170 18.21 10.75 -20.50
C PHE A 170 17.90 9.75 -19.37
N PRO A 171 18.06 8.41 -19.53
CA PRO A 171 17.84 7.47 -18.43
C PRO A 171 18.64 7.81 -17.16
N SER A 172 19.92 8.18 -17.30
CA SER A 172 20.78 8.62 -16.18
C SER A 172 20.28 9.93 -15.58
N ALA A 173 19.96 10.91 -16.42
CA ALA A 173 19.48 12.22 -15.97
C ALA A 173 18.13 12.11 -15.23
N LEU A 174 17.23 11.26 -15.72
CA LEU A 174 15.95 10.97 -15.07
C LEU A 174 16.17 10.31 -13.71
N LEU A 175 17.07 9.33 -13.61
CA LEU A 175 17.37 8.66 -12.36
C LEU A 175 17.86 9.66 -11.28
N GLU A 176 18.72 10.60 -11.66
CA GLU A 176 19.21 11.66 -10.76
C GLU A 176 18.10 12.62 -10.30
N GLU A 177 17.20 13.00 -11.21
CA GLU A 177 16.07 13.87 -10.88
C GLU A 177 15.03 13.14 -10.02
N VAL A 178 14.79 11.85 -10.26
CA VAL A 178 13.94 10.99 -9.41
C VAL A 178 14.55 10.84 -8.02
N PHE A 179 15.87 10.61 -7.92
CA PHE A 179 16.57 10.62 -6.64
C PHE A 179 16.42 11.96 -5.93
N SER A 180 16.58 13.07 -6.65
CA SER A 180 16.38 14.42 -6.10
C SER A 180 14.94 14.63 -5.58
N ILE A 181 13.92 14.03 -6.22
CA ILE A 181 12.55 14.01 -5.69
C ILE A 181 12.48 13.23 -4.38
N THR A 182 13.13 12.07 -4.26
CA THR A 182 13.13 11.32 -2.99
C THR A 182 13.74 12.11 -1.84
N LEU A 183 14.80 12.88 -2.11
CA LEU A 183 15.41 13.79 -1.15
C LEU A 183 14.50 14.96 -0.78
N LEU A 184 13.77 15.52 -1.75
CA LEU A 184 12.77 16.58 -1.52
C LEU A 184 11.64 16.09 -0.60
N THR A 185 11.06 14.93 -0.90
CA THR A 185 9.90 14.42 -0.17
C THR A 185 10.27 13.85 1.19
N GLY A 186 11.50 13.38 1.36
CA GLY A 186 11.97 12.73 2.58
C GLY A 186 11.16 11.49 2.92
N ARG A 187 11.11 11.15 4.22
CA ARG A 187 10.39 9.99 4.75
C ARG A 187 8.99 10.38 5.22
N LEU A 188 8.00 9.50 5.02
CA LEU A 188 6.63 9.74 5.50
C LEU A 188 6.55 9.81 7.02
N LYS A 189 7.36 9.02 7.74
CA LYS A 189 7.40 9.01 9.21
C LYS A 189 7.95 10.32 9.80
N ASP A 190 8.79 11.03 9.03
CA ASP A 190 9.50 12.24 9.48
C ASP A 190 8.70 13.51 9.19
N LEU A 191 7.52 13.37 8.57
CA LEU A 191 6.61 14.49 8.37
C LEU A 191 6.20 15.12 9.71
N PRO A 192 6.11 16.46 9.80
CA PRO A 192 5.63 17.16 10.98
C PRO A 192 4.32 16.60 11.53
N ALA A 193 4.16 16.56 12.86
CA ALA A 193 2.95 16.05 13.50
C ALA A 193 1.67 16.76 13.04
N SER A 194 1.77 18.06 12.68
CA SER A 194 0.68 18.83 12.08
C SER A 194 0.21 18.24 10.74
N LEU A 195 1.14 17.78 9.89
CA LEU A 195 0.83 17.09 8.64
C LEU A 195 0.33 15.67 8.88
N GLN A 196 0.94 14.92 9.80
CA GLN A 196 0.45 13.57 10.14
C GLN A 196 -0.99 13.60 10.69
N SER A 197 -1.38 14.65 11.42
CA SER A 197 -2.77 14.80 11.88
C SER A 197 -3.77 14.89 10.72
N ALA A 198 -3.33 15.31 9.54
CA ALA A 198 -4.18 15.44 8.36
C ALA A 198 -4.70 14.10 7.82
N PHE A 199 -4.07 12.97 8.18
CA PHE A 199 -4.61 11.64 7.88
C PHE A 199 -6.00 11.40 8.48
N SER A 200 -6.34 12.08 9.58
CA SER A 200 -7.61 11.91 10.31
C SER A 200 -8.66 12.95 9.93
N ILE A 201 -8.35 13.88 9.03
CA ILE A 201 -9.31 14.94 8.64
C ILE A 201 -10.37 14.33 7.73
N GLN A 202 -11.61 14.35 8.22
CA GLN A 202 -12.81 14.10 7.43
C GLN A 202 -13.55 15.43 7.28
N ASN A 203 -13.83 15.86 6.04
CA ASN A 203 -14.61 17.04 5.78
C ASN A 203 -15.72 16.76 4.75
N HIS A 204 -16.96 16.76 5.22
CA HIS A 204 -18.15 16.52 4.39
C HIS A 204 -18.37 17.60 3.32
N GLY A 205 -17.82 18.81 3.50
CA GLY A 205 -17.91 19.89 2.52
C GLY A 205 -16.95 19.76 1.34
N LYS A 206 -16.12 18.70 1.29
CA LYS A 206 -15.03 18.50 0.31
C LYS A 206 -13.98 19.63 0.24
N ILE A 207 -14.02 20.59 1.16
CA ILE A 207 -13.02 21.65 1.31
C ILE A 207 -12.00 21.21 2.35
N PHE A 208 -10.78 20.95 1.91
CA PHE A 208 -9.69 20.48 2.77
C PHE A 208 -8.60 21.54 2.94
N PRO A 209 -7.94 21.61 4.12
CA PRO A 209 -6.82 22.50 4.33
C PRO A 209 -5.62 22.11 3.45
N PRO A 210 -4.70 23.04 3.13
CA PRO A 210 -3.49 22.75 2.36
C PRO A 210 -2.66 21.58 2.91
N SER A 211 -2.68 21.35 4.23
CA SER A 211 -1.96 20.24 4.88
C SER A 211 -2.45 18.87 4.43
N TRP A 212 -3.75 18.73 4.16
CA TRP A 212 -4.33 17.51 3.62
C TRP A 212 -3.86 17.29 2.18
N HIS A 213 -3.83 18.33 1.35
CA HIS A 213 -3.35 18.22 -0.03
C HIS A 213 -1.87 17.87 -0.11
N LEU A 214 -1.05 18.54 0.72
CA LEU A 214 0.38 18.25 0.78
C LEU A 214 0.65 16.81 1.21
N LEU A 215 -0.04 16.33 2.25
CA LEU A 215 0.08 14.95 2.71
C LEU A 215 -0.22 13.95 1.59
N HIS A 216 -1.28 14.17 0.83
CA HIS A 216 -1.64 13.27 -0.27
C HIS A 216 -0.71 13.42 -1.47
N LEU A 217 -0.15 14.61 -1.71
CA LEU A 217 0.92 14.79 -2.70
C LEU A 217 2.18 14.00 -2.32
N HIS A 218 2.55 13.91 -1.03
CA HIS A 218 3.63 13.02 -0.59
C HIS A 218 3.31 11.57 -0.97
N LEU A 219 2.10 11.07 -0.70
CA LEU A 219 1.70 9.71 -1.08
C LEU A 219 1.78 9.51 -2.60
N ASP A 220 1.24 10.44 -3.40
CA ASP A 220 1.28 10.39 -4.87
C ASP A 220 2.72 10.35 -5.39
N THR A 221 3.60 11.15 -4.79
CA THR A 221 5.00 11.24 -5.19
C THR A 221 5.76 9.96 -4.83
N HIS A 222 5.60 9.44 -3.62
CA HIS A 222 6.23 8.18 -3.20
C HIS A 222 5.83 7.01 -4.10
N TRP A 223 4.55 6.91 -4.45
CA TRP A 223 4.06 5.89 -5.38
C TRP A 223 4.59 6.12 -6.80
N SER A 224 4.52 7.35 -7.31
CA SER A 224 4.98 7.67 -8.66
C SER A 224 6.46 7.42 -8.86
N VAL A 225 7.31 7.65 -7.84
CA VAL A 225 8.73 7.28 -7.88
C VAL A 225 8.91 5.79 -8.17
N LEU A 226 8.17 4.91 -7.48
CA LEU A 226 8.23 3.47 -7.73
C LEU A 226 7.70 3.09 -9.11
N GLU A 227 6.62 3.73 -9.57
CA GLU A 227 6.09 3.51 -10.93
C GLU A 227 7.10 3.92 -12.01
N ILE A 228 7.74 5.08 -11.85
CA ILE A 228 8.74 5.62 -12.79
C ILE A 228 9.96 4.71 -12.82
N LEU A 229 10.51 4.32 -11.66
CA LEU A 229 11.66 3.42 -11.58
C LEU A 229 11.33 2.03 -12.13
N HIS A 230 10.14 1.51 -11.87
CA HIS A 230 9.68 0.26 -12.48
C HIS A 230 9.58 0.39 -14.00
N ALA A 231 8.91 1.42 -14.51
CA ALA A 231 8.76 1.64 -15.96
C ALA A 231 10.12 1.84 -16.66
N LEU A 232 11.05 2.57 -16.02
CA LEU A 232 12.41 2.75 -16.51
C LEU A 232 13.14 1.40 -16.60
N GLY A 233 13.14 0.60 -15.52
CA GLY A 233 13.76 -0.72 -15.52
C GLY A 233 13.12 -1.69 -16.52
N GLN A 234 11.81 -1.59 -16.78
CA GLN A 234 11.13 -2.36 -17.82
C GLN A 234 11.56 -1.94 -19.23
N LYS A 235 11.79 -0.64 -19.46
CA LYS A 235 12.26 -0.12 -20.74
C LYS A 235 13.72 -0.44 -21.00
N MET A 236 14.54 -0.43 -19.95
CA MET A 236 15.98 -0.69 -20.00
C MET A 236 16.31 -2.17 -19.70
N ARG A 237 15.38 -3.10 -19.92
CA ARG A 237 15.57 -4.53 -19.62
C ARG A 237 16.92 -5.05 -20.12
N GLY A 238 17.71 -5.59 -19.20
CA GLY A 238 19.05 -6.12 -19.48
C GLY A 238 20.19 -5.11 -19.33
N GLN A 239 19.89 -3.85 -19.01
CA GLN A 239 20.85 -2.78 -18.77
C GLN A 239 20.58 -2.14 -17.40
N VAL A 240 21.63 -1.97 -16.60
CA VAL A 240 21.55 -1.23 -15.33
C VAL A 240 21.75 0.25 -15.64
N VAL A 241 20.82 1.10 -15.19
CA VAL A 241 20.93 2.55 -15.36
C VAL A 241 21.69 3.12 -14.17
N TYR A 242 22.79 3.82 -14.45
CA TYR A 242 23.60 4.50 -13.43
C TYR A 242 23.31 6.00 -13.43
N ALA A 243 23.33 6.61 -12.25
CA ALA A 243 23.28 8.06 -12.08
C ALA A 243 24.68 8.66 -12.23
N HIS A 244 25.13 8.87 -13.47
CA HIS A 244 26.52 9.23 -13.77
C HIS A 244 27.02 10.50 -13.07
N GLN A 245 26.23 11.57 -13.00
CA GLN A 245 26.64 12.79 -12.31
C GLN A 245 26.77 12.54 -10.80
N PHE A 246 25.85 11.79 -10.21
CA PHE A 246 25.92 11.42 -8.79
C PHE A 246 27.18 10.61 -8.48
N VAL A 247 27.46 9.58 -9.29
CA VAL A 247 28.66 8.74 -9.16
C VAL A 247 29.92 9.59 -9.29
N ASN A 248 29.98 10.49 -10.26
CA ASN A 248 31.12 11.37 -10.47
C ASN A 248 31.35 12.34 -9.30
N LEU A 249 30.29 12.77 -8.63
CA LEU A 249 30.35 13.73 -7.51
C LEU A 249 30.63 13.07 -6.16
N THR A 250 30.08 11.88 -5.91
CA THR A 250 30.10 11.23 -4.59
C THR A 250 31.04 10.02 -4.53
N GLY A 251 31.35 9.41 -5.68
CA GLY A 251 32.03 8.12 -5.75
C GLY A 251 31.16 6.92 -5.39
N GLU A 252 29.88 7.12 -5.05
CA GLU A 252 28.94 6.06 -4.69
C GLU A 252 28.10 5.61 -5.89
N ASN A 253 27.85 4.30 -5.98
CA ASN A 253 27.03 3.74 -7.05
C ASN A 253 25.55 3.90 -6.73
N LEU A 254 24.86 4.76 -7.50
CA LEU A 254 23.41 4.86 -7.49
C LEU A 254 22.85 4.33 -8.81
N THR A 255 21.98 3.32 -8.71
CA THR A 255 21.33 2.67 -9.84
C THR A 255 19.81 2.73 -9.71
N ASP A 256 19.10 2.52 -10.82
CA ASP A 256 17.64 2.41 -10.82
C ASP A 256 17.15 1.30 -9.88
N THR A 257 17.86 0.17 -9.86
CA THR A 257 17.55 -0.97 -8.99
C THR A 257 17.81 -0.64 -7.52
N SER A 258 18.98 -0.11 -7.18
CA SER A 258 19.30 0.23 -5.79
C SER A 258 18.37 1.32 -5.23
N LEU A 259 18.04 2.34 -6.04
CA LEU A 259 17.10 3.39 -5.64
C LEU A 259 15.68 2.85 -5.45
N PHE A 260 15.23 1.95 -6.32
CA PHE A 260 13.92 1.30 -6.17
C PHE A 260 13.84 0.53 -4.85
N GLU A 261 14.86 -0.29 -4.56
CA GLU A 261 14.92 -1.11 -3.36
C GLU A 261 14.98 -0.27 -2.08
N GLU A 262 15.84 0.75 -2.04
CA GLU A 262 15.98 1.65 -0.90
C GLU A 262 14.68 2.42 -0.62
N HIS A 263 14.05 2.96 -1.67
CA HIS A 263 12.80 3.71 -1.54
C HIS A 263 11.63 2.80 -1.13
N LEU A 264 11.54 1.59 -1.69
CA LEU A 264 10.56 0.58 -1.27
C LEU A 264 10.73 0.20 0.20
N CYS A 265 11.95 -0.13 0.62
CA CYS A 265 12.25 -0.51 2.00
C CYS A 265 11.93 0.64 2.97
N SER A 266 12.31 1.86 2.61
CA SER A 266 12.00 3.07 3.39
C SER A 266 10.50 3.28 3.53
N LEU A 267 9.74 3.12 2.44
CA LEU A 267 8.29 3.30 2.44
C LEU A 267 7.56 2.22 3.23
N LEU A 268 7.95 0.94 3.10
CA LEU A 268 7.40 -0.15 3.91
C LEU A 268 7.70 0.04 5.40
N CYS A 269 8.91 0.51 5.72
CA CYS A 269 9.31 0.87 7.08
C CYS A 269 8.45 2.00 7.65
N ASP A 270 8.22 3.07 6.87
CA ASP A 270 7.41 4.20 7.29
C ASP A 270 5.95 3.80 7.51
N LEU A 271 5.36 3.05 6.59
CA LEU A 271 3.98 2.57 6.73
C LEU A 271 3.82 1.63 7.94
N THR A 272 4.84 0.81 8.22
CA THR A 272 4.89 -0.03 9.43
C THR A 272 4.98 0.83 10.69
N GLY A 273 5.80 1.89 10.68
CA GLY A 273 5.90 2.85 11.79
C GLY A 273 4.58 3.60 12.05
N LEU A 274 3.89 4.03 11.00
CA LEU A 274 2.56 4.65 11.09
C LEU A 274 1.53 3.66 11.66
N ALA A 275 1.54 2.40 11.20
CA ALA A 275 0.68 1.35 11.75
C ALA A 275 0.99 1.07 13.23
N MET A 276 2.26 1.11 13.64
CA MET A 276 2.67 0.92 15.03
C MET A 276 2.23 2.06 15.95
N SER A 277 2.33 3.31 15.47
CA SER A 277 1.78 4.48 16.15
C SER A 277 0.28 4.36 16.37
N LYS A 278 -0.44 3.81 15.39
CA LYS A 278 -1.87 3.51 15.52
C LYS A 278 -2.14 2.38 16.51
N TYR A 279 -1.45 1.25 16.41
CA TYR A 279 -1.59 0.11 17.32
C TYR A 279 -1.38 0.50 18.79
N SER A 280 -0.45 1.41 19.06
CA SER A 280 -0.18 1.91 20.42
C SER A 280 -1.40 2.57 21.10
N LYS A 281 -2.44 2.91 20.33
CA LYS A 281 -3.71 3.49 20.81
C LYS A 281 -4.88 2.51 20.77
N VAL A 282 -4.69 1.33 20.19
CA VAL A 282 -5.73 0.31 20.00
C VAL A 282 -5.92 -0.47 21.30
N ARG A 283 -7.17 -0.62 21.72
CA ARG A 283 -7.52 -1.48 22.85
C ARG A 283 -7.44 -2.95 22.42
N PRO A 284 -7.02 -3.89 23.29
CA PRO A 284 -6.94 -5.30 22.91
C PRO A 284 -8.26 -5.87 22.37
N THR A 285 -9.41 -5.46 22.92
CA THR A 285 -10.78 -5.80 22.45
C THR A 285 -11.13 -5.32 21.05
N GLU A 286 -10.39 -4.34 20.53
CA GLU A 286 -10.59 -3.70 19.24
C GLU A 286 -9.48 -4.07 18.24
N ALA A 287 -8.46 -4.82 18.67
CA ALA A 287 -7.30 -5.16 17.84
C ALA A 287 -7.72 -5.73 16.49
N LEU A 288 -8.68 -6.65 16.47
CA LEU A 288 -9.10 -7.36 15.25
C LEU A 288 -10.15 -6.63 14.41
N SER A 289 -10.78 -5.59 14.97
CA SER A 289 -11.77 -4.74 14.27
C SER A 289 -11.19 -3.40 13.84
N SER A 290 -10.01 -3.04 14.34
CA SER A 290 -9.32 -1.80 13.99
C SER A 290 -8.57 -1.95 12.66
N ASN A 291 -8.41 -0.85 11.95
CA ASN A 291 -7.66 -0.83 10.70
C ASN A 291 -6.20 -0.44 10.95
N HIS A 292 -5.24 -1.04 10.25
CA HIS A 292 -3.81 -0.70 10.38
C HIS A 292 -3.39 0.57 9.63
N TYR A 293 -4.21 1.00 8.67
CA TYR A 293 -3.98 2.20 7.86
C TYR A 293 -4.63 3.45 8.48
N LEU A 294 -4.08 4.64 8.23
CA LEU A 294 -4.57 5.89 8.80
C LEU A 294 -5.72 6.51 8.00
N CYS A 295 -5.72 6.32 6.68
CA CYS A 295 -6.82 6.67 5.79
C CYS A 295 -6.94 5.68 4.61
N PRO A 296 -8.03 5.70 3.84
CA PRO A 296 -8.20 4.86 2.65
C PRO A 296 -7.05 4.96 1.62
N CYS A 297 -6.38 6.12 1.51
CA CYS A 297 -5.22 6.28 0.62
C CYS A 297 -4.03 5.43 1.07
N THR A 298 -3.76 5.36 2.37
CA THR A 298 -2.71 4.48 2.90
C THR A 298 -3.07 3.00 2.76
N LYS A 299 -4.36 2.65 2.81
CA LYS A 299 -4.83 1.29 2.47
C LYS A 299 -4.54 0.98 1.00
N GLU A 300 -4.90 1.89 0.10
CA GLU A 300 -4.64 1.74 -1.33
C GLU A 300 -3.14 1.59 -1.60
N LEU A 301 -2.30 2.43 -0.96
CA LEU A 301 -0.84 2.34 -1.09
C LEU A 301 -0.29 0.98 -0.66
N TRP A 302 -0.75 0.40 0.46
CA TRP A 302 -0.36 -0.97 0.84
C TRP A 302 -0.68 -1.99 -0.25
N ILE A 303 -1.88 -1.90 -0.85
CA ILE A 303 -2.31 -2.82 -1.92
C ILE A 303 -1.44 -2.61 -3.17
N LEU A 304 -1.19 -1.36 -3.57
CA LEU A 304 -0.34 -1.02 -4.71
C LEU A 304 1.07 -1.61 -4.55
N LEU A 305 1.68 -1.47 -3.36
CA LEU A 305 3.00 -2.03 -3.05
C LEU A 305 3.00 -3.56 -3.09
N MET A 306 2.01 -4.22 -2.50
CA MET A 306 1.89 -5.69 -2.54
C MET A 306 1.89 -6.20 -3.97
N HIS A 307 1.06 -5.61 -4.84
CA HIS A 307 0.92 -6.04 -6.23
C HIS A 307 2.17 -5.72 -7.06
N LEU A 308 2.78 -4.54 -6.88
CA LEU A 308 3.99 -4.16 -7.61
C LEU A 308 5.17 -5.07 -7.24
N VAL A 309 5.39 -5.33 -5.95
CA VAL A 309 6.49 -6.18 -5.48
C VAL A 309 6.29 -7.61 -5.94
N GLU A 310 5.06 -8.14 -5.86
CA GLU A 310 4.78 -9.50 -6.29
C GLU A 310 4.92 -9.67 -7.82
N CYS A 311 4.56 -8.64 -8.59
CA CYS A 311 4.82 -8.61 -10.02
C CYS A 311 6.32 -8.64 -10.31
N ARG A 312 7.12 -7.81 -9.62
CA ARG A 312 8.58 -7.79 -9.77
C ARG A 312 9.23 -9.11 -9.34
N ASN A 313 8.76 -9.74 -8.26
CA ASN A 313 9.23 -11.07 -7.85
C ASN A 313 9.05 -12.10 -8.99
N LYS A 314 7.88 -12.06 -9.67
CA LYS A 314 7.57 -12.97 -10.77
C LYS A 314 8.33 -12.64 -12.06
N THR A 315 8.52 -11.37 -12.40
CA THR A 315 9.10 -10.97 -13.70
C THR A 315 10.60 -10.70 -13.66
N LEU A 316 11.13 -10.28 -12.51
CA LEU A 316 12.52 -9.85 -12.31
C LEU A 316 13.26 -10.69 -11.26
N HIS A 317 12.60 -11.69 -10.66
CA HIS A 317 13.18 -12.56 -9.62
C HIS A 317 13.74 -11.80 -8.40
N THR A 318 13.18 -10.63 -8.08
CA THR A 318 13.48 -9.89 -6.84
C THR A 318 12.88 -10.59 -5.62
N GLU A 319 13.11 -10.08 -4.41
CA GLU A 319 12.46 -10.63 -3.22
C GLU A 319 10.93 -10.49 -3.27
N SER A 320 10.21 -11.39 -2.59
CA SER A 320 8.76 -11.33 -2.47
C SER A 320 8.34 -10.30 -1.42
N PHE A 321 7.07 -9.86 -1.46
CA PHE A 321 6.54 -8.91 -0.47
C PHE A 321 6.75 -9.41 0.98
N TRP A 322 6.53 -10.71 1.22
CA TRP A 322 6.73 -11.29 2.54
C TRP A 322 8.19 -11.36 2.97
N SER A 323 9.14 -11.43 2.04
CA SER A 323 10.56 -11.36 2.37
C SER A 323 10.90 -10.00 2.98
N TYR A 324 10.56 -8.90 2.30
CA TYR A 324 10.76 -7.54 2.81
C TYR A 324 10.06 -7.35 4.17
N MET A 325 8.79 -7.74 4.25
CA MET A 325 8.02 -7.58 5.49
C MET A 325 8.58 -8.44 6.63
N THR A 326 9.05 -9.65 6.36
CA THR A 326 9.68 -10.51 7.38
C THR A 326 11.02 -9.92 7.81
N SER A 327 11.83 -9.41 6.89
CA SER A 327 13.09 -8.72 7.20
C SER A 327 12.86 -7.49 8.09
N LEU A 328 11.77 -6.76 7.84
CA LEU A 328 11.38 -5.60 8.63
C LEU A 328 10.81 -5.95 10.02
N MET A 329 9.97 -7.00 10.10
CA MET A 329 9.25 -7.34 11.34
C MET A 329 10.04 -8.29 12.27
N ARG A 330 10.90 -9.16 11.73
CA ARG A 330 11.69 -10.12 12.53
C ARG A 330 12.55 -9.45 13.60
N PRO A 331 13.23 -8.32 13.32
CA PRO A 331 13.98 -7.62 14.34
C PRO A 331 13.10 -7.12 15.50
N LEU A 332 11.83 -6.72 15.26
CA LEU A 332 10.92 -6.21 16.30
C LEU A 332 10.67 -7.21 17.44
N VAL A 333 10.80 -8.49 17.15
CA VAL A 333 10.53 -9.59 18.09
C VAL A 333 11.81 -10.32 18.52
N SER A 334 12.98 -9.84 18.09
CA SER A 334 14.29 -10.40 18.44
C SER A 334 14.88 -9.72 19.67
N GLU A 335 15.60 -10.48 20.50
CA GLU A 335 16.26 -9.99 21.72
C GLU A 335 17.42 -9.01 21.47
N LYS A 336 17.90 -8.91 20.22
CA LYS A 336 18.95 -7.97 19.80
C LYS A 336 18.46 -7.08 18.65
N PRO A 337 17.91 -5.89 18.94
CA PRO A 337 17.58 -4.93 17.89
C PRO A 337 18.87 -4.41 17.25
N THR A 338 19.12 -4.75 15.99
CA THR A 338 20.18 -4.16 15.15
C THR A 338 19.85 -2.70 14.83
N ALA A 339 20.39 -1.76 15.63
CA ALA A 339 20.06 -0.33 15.64
C ALA A 339 19.90 0.37 14.26
N GLU A 340 20.58 -0.09 13.21
CA GLU A 340 20.55 0.51 11.87
C GLU A 340 19.18 0.37 11.17
N LEU A 341 18.52 -0.80 11.26
CA LEU A 341 17.18 -1.03 10.66
C LEU A 341 16.03 -0.37 11.45
N PHE A 342 16.25 -0.07 12.74
CA PHE A 342 15.23 0.50 13.64
C PHE A 342 15.25 2.02 13.72
N SER A 343 16.17 2.69 13.02
CA SER A 343 16.17 4.16 12.87
C SER A 343 14.84 4.71 12.30
N GLY A 344 13.94 3.82 11.84
CA GLY A 344 12.58 4.07 11.35
C GLY A 344 11.40 3.94 12.30
N LEU A 345 11.49 3.12 13.34
CA LEU A 345 10.30 2.60 14.04
C LEU A 345 10.11 3.28 15.41
N PRO A 346 8.88 3.73 15.77
CA PRO A 346 8.62 4.33 17.07
C PRO A 346 9.11 3.47 18.25
N SER A 347 9.88 4.07 19.15
CA SER A 347 10.51 3.42 20.32
C SER A 347 9.55 3.06 21.47
N HIS A 348 8.25 3.38 21.35
CA HIS A 348 7.30 3.37 22.48
C HIS A 348 6.16 2.34 22.38
N CYS A 349 6.25 1.34 21.49
CA CYS A 349 5.25 0.28 21.43
C CYS A 349 5.42 -0.69 22.61
N LYS A 350 4.40 -0.76 23.47
CA LYS A 350 4.44 -1.59 24.69
C LYS A 350 4.37 -3.10 24.43
N ASP A 351 3.87 -3.50 23.26
CA ASP A 351 3.62 -4.89 22.89
C ASP A 351 4.03 -5.13 21.42
N LEU A 352 5.34 -5.32 21.20
CA LEU A 352 5.91 -5.52 19.86
C LEU A 352 5.51 -6.86 19.24
N LEU A 353 5.37 -7.91 20.06
CA LEU A 353 4.93 -9.22 19.57
C LEU A 353 3.46 -9.17 19.13
N GLY A 354 2.56 -8.58 19.93
CA GLY A 354 1.17 -8.38 19.55
C GLY A 354 1.04 -7.46 18.34
N PHE A 355 1.82 -6.37 18.26
CA PHE A 355 1.88 -5.52 17.06
C PHE A 355 2.25 -6.33 15.81
N THR A 356 3.25 -7.20 15.91
CA THR A 356 3.72 -8.02 14.78
C THR A 356 2.65 -9.01 14.31
N TRP A 357 1.98 -9.68 15.24
CA TRP A 357 0.81 -10.52 14.93
C TRP A 357 -0.33 -9.74 14.28
N TRP A 358 -0.63 -8.56 14.84
CA TRP A 358 -1.68 -7.69 14.35
C TRP A 358 -1.39 -7.24 12.92
N LEU A 359 -0.22 -6.67 12.66
CA LEU A 359 0.14 -6.17 11.35
C LEU A 359 0.16 -7.30 10.30
N LEU A 360 0.82 -8.42 10.60
CA LEU A 360 0.88 -9.58 9.69
C LEU A 360 -0.53 -10.03 9.27
N THR A 361 -1.44 -10.15 10.23
CA THR A 361 -2.83 -10.54 9.98
C THR A 361 -3.54 -9.51 9.11
N HIS A 362 -3.38 -8.22 9.38
CA HIS A 362 -4.05 -7.18 8.62
C HIS A 362 -3.51 -7.00 7.20
N LEU A 363 -2.20 -7.20 6.99
CA LEU A 363 -1.61 -7.24 5.65
C LEU A 363 -2.09 -8.45 4.87
N ALA A 364 -2.21 -9.62 5.52
CA ALA A 364 -2.79 -10.81 4.91
C ALA A 364 -4.25 -10.59 4.46
N MET A 365 -5.03 -9.81 5.22
CA MET A 365 -6.39 -9.41 4.82
C MET A 365 -6.39 -8.52 3.57
N LEU A 366 -5.43 -7.60 3.43
CA LEU A 366 -5.28 -6.79 2.22
C LEU A 366 -4.84 -7.60 1.00
N GLY A 367 -4.09 -8.69 1.20
CA GLY A 367 -3.67 -9.61 0.14
C GLY A 367 -4.81 -10.27 -0.65
N LYS A 368 -6.06 -10.16 -0.18
CA LYS A 368 -7.28 -10.61 -0.90
C LYS A 368 -7.80 -9.63 -1.95
N TYR A 369 -7.32 -8.39 -1.95
CA TYR A 369 -7.74 -7.40 -2.93
C TYR A 369 -7.07 -7.66 -4.27
N HIS A 370 -7.87 -7.76 -5.33
CA HIS A 370 -7.38 -7.86 -6.70
C HIS A 370 -6.82 -6.50 -7.18
N SER A 371 -6.07 -6.51 -8.28
CA SER A 371 -5.51 -5.30 -8.91
C SER A 371 -6.58 -4.33 -9.46
N SER A 372 -7.85 -4.76 -9.48
CA SER A 372 -9.03 -3.94 -9.80
C SER A 372 -9.76 -3.41 -8.56
N GLY A 373 -9.28 -3.71 -7.34
CA GLY A 373 -9.88 -3.26 -6.08
C GLY A 373 -11.03 -4.12 -5.56
N THR A 374 -11.44 -5.15 -6.31
CA THR A 374 -12.46 -6.12 -5.87
C THR A 374 -11.85 -7.22 -5.02
N VAL A 375 -12.53 -7.63 -3.95
CA VAL A 375 -12.13 -8.80 -3.15
C VAL A 375 -12.45 -10.07 -3.94
N GLN A 376 -11.45 -10.92 -4.22
CA GLN A 376 -11.64 -12.20 -4.89
C GLN A 376 -11.16 -13.37 -4.01
N SER A 377 -11.61 -14.59 -4.37
CA SER A 377 -11.22 -15.82 -3.67
C SER A 377 -9.84 -16.34 -4.06
N GLU A 378 -9.29 -15.91 -5.21
CA GLU A 378 -7.97 -16.33 -5.65
C GLU A 378 -6.86 -15.57 -4.90
N LYS A 379 -5.89 -16.32 -4.35
CA LYS A 379 -4.80 -15.77 -3.54
C LYS A 379 -3.78 -15.09 -4.44
N HIS A 380 -3.76 -13.76 -4.46
CA HIS A 380 -2.69 -13.03 -5.16
C HIS A 380 -1.37 -13.09 -4.40
N LEU A 381 -1.44 -12.97 -3.08
CA LEU A 381 -0.31 -13.02 -2.17
C LEU A 381 -0.23 -14.40 -1.52
N GLY A 382 0.95 -15.03 -1.55
CA GLY A 382 1.22 -16.32 -0.91
C GLY A 382 1.07 -16.27 0.62
N ASP A 383 1.20 -17.42 1.27
CA ASP A 383 1.25 -17.48 2.73
C ASP A 383 2.65 -17.11 3.26
N ASN A 384 2.72 -16.85 4.58
CA ASN A 384 3.99 -16.70 5.29
C ASN A 384 4.01 -17.55 6.56
N TRP A 385 3.64 -18.83 6.44
CA TRP A 385 3.59 -19.74 7.60
C TRP A 385 4.95 -19.96 8.26
N ALA A 386 6.06 -19.77 7.53
CA ALA A 386 7.41 -19.84 8.08
C ALA A 386 7.61 -18.79 9.18
N PHE A 387 7.29 -17.51 8.91
CA PHE A 387 7.40 -16.45 9.92
C PHE A 387 6.37 -16.62 11.04
N VAL A 388 5.13 -17.04 10.72
CA VAL A 388 4.12 -17.35 11.73
C VAL A 388 4.61 -18.44 12.70
N GLY A 389 5.32 -19.45 12.20
CA GLY A 389 5.93 -20.50 13.03
C GLY A 389 6.94 -19.93 14.04
N GLU A 390 7.71 -18.91 13.67
CA GLU A 390 8.62 -18.21 14.59
C GLU A 390 7.85 -17.42 15.66
N LEU A 391 6.80 -16.68 15.26
CA LEU A 391 5.96 -15.95 16.20
C LEU A 391 5.22 -16.88 17.18
N LEU A 392 4.81 -18.06 16.72
CA LEU A 392 4.20 -19.08 17.58
C LEU A 392 5.19 -19.64 18.59
N LYS A 393 6.45 -19.85 18.22
CA LYS A 393 7.50 -20.28 19.16
C LYS A 393 7.71 -19.25 20.26
N LEU A 394 7.71 -17.96 19.92
CA LEU A 394 7.78 -16.87 20.90
C LEU A 394 6.54 -16.83 21.79
N THR A 395 5.36 -16.96 21.20
CA THR A 395 4.07 -16.96 21.93
C THR A 395 3.97 -18.14 22.90
N CYS A 396 4.45 -19.31 22.50
CA CYS A 396 4.39 -20.55 23.26
C CYS A 396 5.65 -20.79 24.11
N SER A 397 6.57 -19.81 24.20
CA SER A 397 7.81 -19.96 24.95
C SER A 397 7.52 -20.16 26.44
N PRO A 398 8.17 -21.14 27.09
CA PRO A 398 8.08 -21.29 28.55
C PRO A 398 8.85 -20.18 29.29
N VAL A 399 9.80 -19.52 28.62
CA VAL A 399 10.62 -18.44 29.17
C VAL A 399 9.90 -17.13 28.91
N GLY A 400 9.37 -16.49 29.96
CA GLY A 400 8.71 -15.18 29.88
C GLY A 400 7.18 -15.21 29.75
N GLY A 401 6.54 -16.32 30.13
CA GLY A 401 5.10 -16.61 29.99
C GLY A 401 4.18 -15.40 29.79
N LEU A 402 3.54 -15.34 28.62
CA LEU A 402 2.60 -14.27 28.26
C LEU A 402 1.29 -14.38 29.04
N ALA A 403 0.62 -13.24 29.24
CA ALA A 403 -0.72 -13.23 29.80
C ALA A 403 -1.71 -13.88 28.82
N GLU A 404 -2.72 -14.57 29.35
CA GLU A 404 -3.76 -15.23 28.55
C GLU A 404 -4.42 -14.27 27.53
N GLU A 405 -4.56 -12.99 27.87
CA GLU A 405 -5.09 -11.97 26.95
C GLU A 405 -4.25 -11.82 25.66
N GLN A 406 -2.92 -11.86 25.79
CA GLN A 406 -1.98 -11.77 24.67
C GLN A 406 -1.98 -13.07 23.86
N VAL A 407 -1.90 -14.22 24.54
CA VAL A 407 -1.97 -15.55 23.87
C VAL A 407 -3.27 -15.68 23.09
N ARG A 408 -4.40 -15.25 23.66
CA ARG A 408 -5.71 -15.24 23.01
C ARG A 408 -5.71 -14.39 21.74
N MET A 409 -5.08 -13.21 21.77
CA MET A 409 -4.94 -12.34 20.59
C MET A 409 -4.12 -13.02 19.50
N HIS A 410 -2.96 -13.57 19.84
CA HIS A 410 -2.07 -14.25 18.90
C HIS A 410 -2.73 -15.48 18.24
N VAL A 411 -3.45 -16.29 19.04
CA VAL A 411 -4.16 -17.47 18.54
C VAL A 411 -5.36 -17.09 17.66
N HIS A 412 -6.03 -15.97 17.95
CA HIS A 412 -7.09 -15.45 17.08
C HIS A 412 -6.54 -14.91 15.76
N CYS A 413 -5.38 -14.23 15.78
CA CYS A 413 -4.63 -13.89 14.58
C CYS A 413 -4.28 -15.16 13.77
N CYS A 414 -3.79 -16.22 14.41
CA CYS A 414 -3.51 -17.51 13.77
C CYS A 414 -4.76 -18.17 13.15
N LEU A 415 -5.92 -18.07 13.81
CA LEU A 415 -7.21 -18.49 13.25
C LEU A 415 -7.58 -17.69 12.00
N SER A 416 -7.43 -16.37 12.07
CA SER A 416 -7.70 -15.47 10.94
C SER A 416 -6.80 -15.81 9.75
N LEU A 417 -5.50 -16.01 9.99
CA LEU A 417 -4.54 -16.44 8.96
C LEU A 417 -4.87 -17.82 8.37
N SER A 418 -5.35 -18.76 9.20
CA SER A 418 -5.80 -20.08 8.73
C SER A 418 -7.00 -19.99 7.78
N LEU A 419 -7.90 -19.03 8.00
CA LEU A 419 -9.02 -18.73 7.11
C LEU A 419 -8.60 -17.98 5.83
N LEU A 420 -7.43 -17.33 5.84
CA LEU A 420 -6.87 -16.57 4.71
C LEU A 420 -6.01 -17.45 3.79
N TRP A 421 -5.10 -18.24 4.37
CA TRP A 421 -4.00 -18.90 3.66
C TRP A 421 -4.14 -20.42 3.54
N GLU A 422 -5.18 -21.00 4.12
CA GLU A 422 -5.29 -22.41 4.52
C GLU A 422 -4.49 -22.73 5.81
N PRO A 423 -5.02 -23.60 6.69
CA PRO A 423 -4.36 -24.00 7.94
C PRO A 423 -3.02 -24.72 7.71
N SER A 424 -2.03 -24.37 8.52
CA SER A 424 -0.74 -25.05 8.58
C SER A 424 -0.70 -26.14 9.65
N THR A 425 -0.28 -27.35 9.28
CA THR A 425 -0.07 -28.45 10.24
C THR A 425 1.02 -28.12 11.26
N ALA A 426 2.09 -27.46 10.85
CA ALA A 426 3.18 -27.05 11.73
C ALA A 426 2.73 -26.04 12.79
N ALA A 427 1.89 -25.07 12.40
CA ALA A 427 1.31 -24.10 13.32
C ALA A 427 0.40 -24.79 14.35
N VAL A 428 -0.47 -25.71 13.88
CA VAL A 428 -1.36 -26.49 14.74
C VAL A 428 -0.59 -27.37 15.71
N SER A 429 0.45 -28.08 15.25
CA SER A 429 1.30 -28.91 16.10
C SER A 429 2.01 -28.10 17.19
N THR A 430 2.46 -26.88 16.88
CA THR A 430 3.08 -25.98 17.87
C THR A 430 2.09 -25.59 18.97
N LEU A 431 0.87 -25.20 18.59
CA LEU A 431 -0.18 -24.86 19.55
C LEU A 431 -0.65 -26.08 20.36
N TRP A 432 -0.74 -27.25 19.74
CA TRP A 432 -1.08 -28.50 20.42
C TRP A 432 -0.04 -28.86 21.49
N ASP A 433 1.25 -28.79 21.16
CA ASP A 433 2.34 -29.06 22.11
C ASP A 433 2.33 -28.05 23.28
N TYR A 434 1.90 -26.81 23.05
CA TYR A 434 1.70 -25.81 24.10
C TYR A 434 0.50 -26.12 24.99
N TYR A 435 -0.70 -26.30 24.42
CA TYR A 435 -1.91 -26.50 25.22
C TYR A 435 -1.94 -27.85 25.93
N SER A 436 -1.42 -28.92 25.33
CA SER A 436 -1.37 -30.25 25.96
C SER A 436 -0.58 -30.24 27.27
N LYS A 437 0.47 -29.42 27.37
CA LYS A 437 1.25 -29.22 28.60
C LYS A 437 0.58 -28.28 29.60
N ASN A 438 -0.35 -27.44 29.14
CA ASN A 438 -0.99 -26.38 29.92
C ASN A 438 -2.50 -26.59 30.11
N LEU A 439 -3.03 -27.82 29.94
CA LEU A 439 -4.47 -28.11 30.08
C LEU A 439 -5.04 -27.75 31.45
N ASN A 440 -4.20 -27.79 32.49
CA ASN A 440 -4.59 -27.44 33.87
C ASN A 440 -4.33 -25.96 34.22
N ALA A 441 -3.84 -25.14 33.29
CA ALA A 441 -3.55 -23.73 33.53
C ALA A 441 -4.85 -22.90 33.60
N SER A 442 -4.84 -21.81 34.39
CA SER A 442 -5.97 -20.89 34.46
C SER A 442 -6.04 -20.02 33.20
N LEU A 443 -6.97 -20.33 32.30
CA LEU A 443 -7.24 -19.56 31.07
C LEU A 443 -8.21 -18.38 31.33
N THR A 444 -8.14 -17.79 32.51
CA THR A 444 -9.04 -16.73 32.96
C THR A 444 -8.58 -15.38 32.47
N VAL A 445 -9.49 -14.59 31.90
CA VAL A 445 -9.22 -13.20 31.51
C VAL A 445 -10.07 -12.28 32.39
N PRO A 446 -9.48 -11.34 33.17
CA PRO A 446 -10.18 -10.61 34.24
C PRO A 446 -11.51 -9.94 33.82
N TRP A 447 -11.54 -9.32 32.64
CA TRP A 447 -12.73 -8.65 32.08
C TRP A 447 -13.75 -9.58 31.37
N LEU A 448 -13.39 -10.84 31.10
CA LEU A 448 -14.28 -11.79 30.41
C LEU A 448 -15.29 -12.42 31.37
N GLY A 449 -15.11 -12.21 32.68
CA GLY A 449 -15.99 -12.73 33.73
C GLY A 449 -16.13 -14.25 33.72
N LEU A 450 -17.27 -14.74 34.21
CA LEU A 450 -17.61 -16.17 34.28
C LEU A 450 -17.74 -16.83 32.88
N SER A 451 -17.88 -16.04 31.82
CA SER A 451 -17.90 -16.50 30.42
C SER A 451 -16.55 -17.08 29.96
N GLY A 452 -15.43 -16.69 30.56
CA GLY A 452 -14.09 -17.19 30.25
C GLY A 452 -13.71 -18.48 30.99
N LEU A 453 -14.40 -18.77 32.08
CA LEU A 453 -14.33 -20.04 32.79
C LEU A 453 -15.13 -21.03 31.95
N GLY A 454 -14.44 -21.71 31.03
CA GLY A 454 -15.02 -22.76 30.19
C GLY A 454 -15.95 -23.60 31.05
N THR A 455 -17.24 -23.44 30.82
CA THR A 455 -18.24 -24.20 31.55
C THR A 455 -17.97 -25.64 31.14
N VAL A 456 -17.56 -26.48 32.09
CA VAL A 456 -17.64 -27.93 31.90
C VAL A 456 -19.08 -28.18 31.49
N CYS A 457 -19.29 -28.45 30.20
CA CYS A 457 -20.62 -28.56 29.63
C CYS A 457 -21.36 -29.64 30.43
N LYS A 458 -22.37 -29.23 31.18
CA LYS A 458 -23.04 -30.09 32.16
C LYS A 458 -23.88 -31.18 31.50
N THR A 459 -24.07 -31.11 30.17
CA THR A 459 -24.83 -32.07 29.39
C THR A 459 -24.07 -32.54 28.15
N PRO A 460 -24.23 -33.81 27.74
CA PRO A 460 -23.64 -34.32 26.49
C PRO A 460 -24.08 -33.56 25.23
N LEU A 461 -25.31 -33.03 25.22
CA LEU A 461 -25.82 -32.23 24.10
C LEU A 461 -25.06 -30.90 23.96
N ALA A 462 -24.81 -30.20 25.08
CA ALA A 462 -24.04 -28.96 25.06
C ALA A 462 -22.59 -29.18 24.61
N LEU A 463 -21.97 -30.31 24.98
CA LEU A 463 -20.66 -30.71 24.46
C LEU A 463 -20.68 -30.91 22.94
N LEU A 464 -21.71 -31.58 22.42
CA LEU A 464 -21.87 -31.81 20.98
C LEU A 464 -22.09 -30.49 20.22
N GLU A 465 -22.91 -29.59 20.76
CA GLU A 465 -23.16 -28.25 20.19
C GLU A 465 -21.88 -27.41 20.19
N GLN A 466 -21.11 -27.44 21.26
CA GLN A 466 -19.81 -26.78 21.34
C GLN A 466 -18.84 -27.33 20.29
N ALA A 467 -18.74 -28.67 20.15
CA ALA A 467 -17.92 -29.30 19.14
C ALA A 467 -18.34 -28.90 17.71
N ARG A 468 -19.65 -28.91 17.42
CA ARG A 468 -20.19 -28.43 16.14
C ARG A 468 -19.84 -26.98 15.87
N SER A 469 -19.94 -26.10 16.88
CA SER A 469 -19.58 -24.69 16.75
C SER A 469 -18.09 -24.48 16.44
N CYS A 470 -17.20 -25.37 16.90
CA CYS A 470 -15.79 -25.32 16.58
C CYS A 470 -15.50 -25.73 15.11
N CYS A 471 -16.29 -26.64 14.56
CA CYS A 471 -16.16 -27.13 13.19
C CYS A 471 -16.73 -26.18 12.12
N SER A 472 -17.39 -25.10 12.51
CA SER A 472 -17.97 -24.10 11.59
C SER A 472 -17.57 -22.69 12.03
N PRO A 473 -16.27 -22.34 11.90
CA PRO A 473 -15.81 -21.01 12.28
C PRO A 473 -16.50 -19.96 11.41
N SER A 474 -16.87 -18.84 12.05
CA SER A 474 -17.52 -17.74 11.36
C SER A 474 -16.59 -17.15 10.28
N PRO A 475 -17.13 -16.71 9.14
CA PRO A 475 -16.33 -16.06 8.11
C PRO A 475 -15.56 -14.85 8.65
N LEU A 476 -14.41 -14.59 8.04
CA LEU A 476 -13.62 -13.38 8.31
C LEU A 476 -14.50 -12.13 8.15
N HIS A 477 -14.29 -11.11 8.99
CA HIS A 477 -15.10 -9.87 9.07
C HIS A 477 -16.57 -10.02 9.50
N SER A 478 -17.06 -11.23 9.78
CA SER A 478 -18.38 -11.39 10.37
C SER A 478 -18.41 -10.94 11.83
N ALA A 479 -19.57 -10.47 12.29
CA ALA A 479 -19.79 -10.15 13.71
C ALA A 479 -19.47 -11.35 14.63
N GLY A 480 -19.71 -12.58 14.15
CA GLY A 480 -19.37 -13.81 14.87
C GLY A 480 -17.86 -14.00 15.08
N HIS A 481 -17.03 -13.66 14.09
CA HIS A 481 -15.57 -13.76 14.19
C HIS A 481 -15.00 -12.78 15.21
N THR A 482 -15.51 -11.55 15.24
CA THR A 482 -15.13 -10.55 16.25
C THR A 482 -15.67 -10.91 17.63
N GLN A 483 -16.91 -11.41 17.70
CA GLN A 483 -17.54 -11.81 18.97
C GLN A 483 -16.82 -13.01 19.61
N LEU A 484 -16.23 -13.90 18.81
CA LEU A 484 -15.42 -15.00 19.32
C LEU A 484 -14.28 -14.50 20.22
N TYR A 485 -13.57 -13.45 19.80
CA TYR A 485 -12.49 -12.86 20.61
C TYR A 485 -13.00 -12.31 21.95
N ARG A 486 -14.25 -11.81 21.95
CA ARG A 486 -14.91 -11.22 23.13
C ARG A 486 -15.61 -12.25 24.04
N SER A 487 -15.64 -13.52 23.66
CA SER A 487 -16.41 -14.55 24.38
C SER A 487 -15.65 -15.83 24.68
N ALA A 488 -14.54 -16.11 23.99
CA ALA A 488 -13.76 -17.33 24.14
C ALA A 488 -12.37 -17.05 24.76
N ASN A 489 -11.83 -18.06 25.44
CA ASN A 489 -10.41 -18.10 25.83
C ASN A 489 -9.54 -18.65 24.68
N SER A 490 -8.23 -18.57 24.85
CA SER A 490 -7.24 -18.93 23.85
C SER A 490 -7.35 -20.40 23.40
N PHE A 491 -7.63 -21.33 24.32
CA PHE A 491 -7.85 -22.75 24.03
C PHE A 491 -9.06 -23.00 23.14
N HIS A 492 -10.19 -22.34 23.41
CA HIS A 492 -11.40 -22.48 22.59
C HIS A 492 -11.20 -21.94 21.17
N ILE A 493 -10.36 -20.92 21.00
CA ILE A 493 -9.98 -20.41 19.68
C ILE A 493 -9.05 -21.42 18.98
N PHE A 494 -8.08 -21.98 19.71
CA PHE A 494 -7.23 -23.06 19.20
C PHE A 494 -8.04 -24.26 18.69
N LEU A 495 -9.08 -24.70 19.40
CA LEU A 495 -9.94 -25.80 18.93
C LEU A 495 -10.56 -25.54 17.55
N ARG A 496 -10.85 -24.28 17.21
CA ARG A 496 -11.33 -23.89 15.86
C ARG A 496 -10.22 -23.98 14.82
N VAL A 497 -9.00 -23.57 15.15
CA VAL A 497 -7.82 -23.74 14.28
C VAL A 497 -7.56 -25.22 13.99
N LEU A 498 -7.62 -26.05 15.03
CA LEU A 498 -7.48 -27.50 14.92
C LEU A 498 -8.60 -28.09 14.05
N ALA A 499 -9.85 -27.73 14.30
CA ALA A 499 -10.99 -28.21 13.52
C ALA A 499 -10.88 -27.84 12.04
N LEU A 500 -10.46 -26.60 11.72
CA LEU A 500 -10.18 -26.17 10.34
C LEU A 500 -9.13 -27.06 9.67
N CYS A 501 -8.00 -27.29 10.34
CA CYS A 501 -6.93 -28.13 9.82
C CYS A 501 -7.39 -29.57 9.55
N LEU A 502 -8.17 -30.14 10.47
CA LEU A 502 -8.72 -31.49 10.34
C LEU A 502 -9.77 -31.60 9.22
N SER A 503 -10.53 -30.53 8.95
CA SER A 503 -11.62 -30.52 7.96
C SER A 503 -11.14 -30.52 6.50
N GLN A 504 -9.93 -30.02 6.23
CA GLN A 504 -9.36 -29.98 4.89
C GLN A 504 -8.84 -31.34 4.40
N ASP A 505 -8.71 -32.32 5.29
CA ASP A 505 -8.03 -33.60 5.04
C ASP A 505 -8.92 -34.67 4.37
N ARG A 506 -10.05 -34.28 3.77
CA ARG A 506 -10.99 -35.18 3.08
C ARG A 506 -10.39 -35.93 1.87
N ALA A 507 -9.17 -35.59 1.45
CA ALA A 507 -8.51 -36.15 0.27
C ALA A 507 -7.30 -37.10 0.54
N GLY A 508 -6.95 -37.44 1.80
CA GLY A 508 -5.85 -38.42 1.97
C GLY A 508 -5.21 -38.67 3.34
N GLY A 509 -5.68 -38.10 4.46
CA GLY A 509 -5.30 -38.52 5.83
C GLY A 509 -3.81 -38.46 6.25
N VAL A 510 -2.91 -37.93 5.41
CA VAL A 510 -1.47 -37.84 5.71
C VAL A 510 -1.18 -36.74 6.74
N ARG A 511 -1.91 -35.62 6.71
CA ARG A 511 -1.69 -34.48 7.61
C ARG A 511 -2.13 -34.78 9.05
N GLN A 512 -3.19 -35.56 9.24
CA GLN A 512 -3.64 -36.02 10.57
C GLN A 512 -2.62 -36.87 11.33
N ARG A 513 -1.77 -37.64 10.63
CA ARG A 513 -0.74 -38.51 11.26
C ARG A 513 0.47 -37.74 11.81
N GLN A 514 0.58 -36.45 11.49
CA GLN A 514 1.69 -35.59 11.92
C GLN A 514 1.41 -34.85 13.24
N ILE A 515 0.16 -34.87 13.73
CA ILE A 515 -0.20 -34.30 15.02
C ILE A 515 0.06 -35.35 16.09
N LYS A 516 0.99 -35.07 17.02
CA LYS A 516 1.41 -36.02 18.07
C LYS A 516 0.24 -36.42 18.98
N GLY A 517 0.13 -37.70 19.30
CA GLY A 517 -0.88 -38.24 20.21
C GLY A 517 -2.15 -38.77 19.54
N ARG A 518 -2.09 -39.04 18.22
CA ARG A 518 -3.02 -39.91 17.50
C ARG A 518 -2.37 -41.24 17.15
#